data_AF-A0A512N4A0-F1
#
_entry.id   AF-A0A512N4A0-F1
#
_cell.length_a   1.000
_cell.length_b   1.000
_cell.length_c   1.000
_cell.angle_alpha   90.00
_cell.angle_beta   90.00
_cell.angle_gamma   90.00
#
_symmetry.space_group_name_H-M   'P 1'
#
loop_
_entity.id
_entity.type
_entity.pdbx_description
1 polymer ?
#
loop_
_entity_poly.entity_id
_entity_poly.type
_entity_poly.pdbx_seq_one_letter_code
_entity_poly.pdbx_strand_id
1 'polypeptide(L)'
;MLGMTEQEAGGPEDHDMTTVYKIIAADLWQAAEDNGVFAGAGIDLNDGFIDLSTGAQARRTAQLYFAGQDNLVLVAADGARLGDALKYEPSRDGDLFPHLYGPLPLAAVLSVRRLPLGRDGNHIFPDDVT
;
A
#
# COMPACT_ATOMS: atom_id res chain seq x y z
N MET A 1 -38.26 -22.99 -21.08
CA MET A 1 -36.80 -22.87 -21.29
C MET A 1 -36.52 -21.38 -21.46
N LEU A 2 -36.33 -20.67 -20.33
CA LEU A 2 -35.95 -19.26 -20.33
C LEU A 2 -34.43 -19.21 -20.19
N GLY A 3 -33.78 -18.48 -21.12
CA GLY A 3 -32.34 -18.37 -21.22
C GLY A 3 -31.72 -17.79 -19.96
N MET A 4 -30.68 -18.46 -19.50
CA MET A 4 -29.78 -18.01 -18.45
C MET A 4 -28.99 -16.83 -19.04
N THR A 5 -29.14 -15.64 -18.47
CA THR A 5 -28.33 -14.48 -18.85
C THR A 5 -26.88 -14.75 -18.46
N GLU A 6 -26.02 -14.54 -19.45
CA GLU A 6 -24.59 -14.74 -19.41
C GLU A 6 -23.93 -14.00 -18.24
N GLN A 7 -22.95 -14.68 -17.66
CA GLN A 7 -22.07 -14.23 -16.61
C GLN A 7 -21.15 -13.15 -17.18
N GLU A 8 -21.26 -11.92 -16.69
CA GLU A 8 -20.34 -10.84 -17.07
C GLU A 8 -18.94 -11.19 -16.59
N ALA A 9 -18.02 -11.38 -17.53
CA ALA A 9 -16.59 -11.50 -17.27
C ALA A 9 -16.08 -10.12 -16.84
N GLY A 10 -15.87 -9.91 -15.54
CA GLY A 10 -15.22 -8.72 -15.01
C GLY A 10 -13.82 -8.58 -15.61
N GLY A 11 -13.51 -7.38 -16.10
CA GLY A 11 -12.13 -6.97 -16.38
C GLY A 11 -11.30 -6.95 -15.09
N PRO A 12 -10.01 -6.54 -15.12
CA PRO A 12 -9.30 -6.28 -13.88
C PRO A 12 -10.17 -5.35 -13.03
N GLU A 13 -10.50 -5.78 -11.81
CA GLU A 13 -11.44 -5.07 -10.95
C GLU A 13 -10.93 -3.62 -10.77
N ASP A 14 -11.82 -2.62 -10.81
CA ASP A 14 -11.45 -1.19 -10.79
C ASP A 14 -10.47 -0.81 -9.66
N HIS A 15 -10.36 -1.63 -8.61
CA HIS A 15 -9.42 -1.50 -7.50
C HIS A 15 -7.94 -1.56 -7.92
N ASP A 16 -7.58 -2.31 -8.97
CA ASP A 16 -6.18 -2.46 -9.39
C ASP A 16 -5.59 -1.13 -9.89
N MET A 17 -6.41 -0.24 -10.48
CA MET A 17 -5.95 1.05 -11.00
C MET A 17 -5.72 2.11 -9.91
N THR A 18 -6.30 1.95 -8.71
CA THR A 18 -6.19 2.91 -7.61
C THR A 18 -5.47 2.36 -6.38
N THR A 19 -4.89 1.16 -6.46
CA THR A 19 -4.20 0.55 -5.34
C THR A 19 -2.93 1.33 -4.97
N VAL A 20 -2.81 1.63 -3.68
CA VAL A 20 -1.64 2.27 -3.07
C VAL A 20 -1.07 1.37 -1.98
N TYR A 21 0.22 1.54 -1.70
CA TYR A 21 0.98 0.61 -0.88
C TYR A 21 1.66 1.30 0.29
N LYS A 22 1.68 0.61 1.44
CA LYS A 22 2.51 0.95 2.60
C LYS A 22 3.44 -0.20 2.93
N ILE A 23 4.72 0.11 3.16
CA ILE A 23 5.66 -0.80 3.80
C ILE A 23 5.70 -0.46 5.28
N ILE A 24 5.49 -1.44 6.14
CA ILE A 24 5.38 -1.26 7.59
C ILE A 24 5.97 -2.48 8.32
N ALA A 25 6.56 -2.25 9.49
CA ALA A 25 6.98 -3.34 10.37
C ALA A 25 5.76 -4.16 10.83
N ALA A 26 5.90 -5.50 10.85
CA ALA A 26 4.78 -6.40 11.07
C ALA A 26 4.13 -6.24 12.46
N ASP A 27 4.89 -5.85 13.48
CA ASP A 27 4.41 -5.57 14.84
C ASP A 27 3.58 -4.28 14.90
N LEU A 28 4.01 -3.23 14.19
CA LEU A 28 3.24 -2.00 14.04
C LEU A 28 1.94 -2.26 13.27
N TRP A 29 1.99 -3.12 12.25
CA TRP A 29 0.78 -3.53 11.55
C TRP A 29 -0.17 -4.31 12.46
N GLN A 30 0.33 -5.26 13.25
CA GLN A 30 -0.51 -6.00 14.20
C GLN A 30 -1.25 -5.06 15.16
N ALA A 31 -0.57 -4.03 15.67
CA ALA A 31 -1.20 -3.02 16.51
C ALA A 31 -2.27 -2.20 15.75
N ALA A 32 -2.07 -1.93 14.46
CA ALA A 32 -3.09 -1.28 13.63
C ALA A 32 -4.32 -2.18 13.44
N GLU A 33 -4.11 -3.50 13.29
CA GLU A 33 -5.20 -4.47 13.22
C GLU A 33 -6.07 -4.46 14.48
N ASP A 34 -5.43 -4.44 15.65
CA ASP A 34 -6.14 -4.40 16.94
C ASP A 34 -6.96 -3.12 17.13
N ASN A 35 -6.51 -2.01 16.52
CA ASN A 35 -7.17 -0.70 16.63
C ASN A 35 -8.12 -0.38 15.47
N GLY A 36 -8.14 -1.19 14.41
CA GLY A 36 -8.92 -0.96 13.18
C GLY A 36 -8.43 0.21 12.31
N VAL A 37 -7.32 0.85 12.67
CA VAL A 37 -6.70 1.95 11.93
C VAL A 37 -5.18 1.95 12.09
N PHE A 38 -4.44 2.32 11.05
CA PHE A 38 -3.03 2.67 11.14
C PHE A 38 -2.89 4.20 11.18
N ALA A 39 -2.41 4.75 12.29
CA ALA A 39 -2.32 6.20 12.50
C ALA A 39 -1.01 6.85 11.98
N GLY A 40 -0.15 6.07 11.33
CA GLY A 40 1.20 6.49 10.94
C GLY A 40 2.27 6.03 11.94
N ALA A 41 3.51 5.95 11.48
CA ALA A 41 4.67 5.65 12.31
C ALA A 41 5.91 6.42 11.85
N GLY A 42 6.81 6.74 12.80
CA GLY A 42 8.10 7.35 12.48
C GLY A 42 7.93 8.66 11.71
N ILE A 43 8.41 8.67 10.46
CA ILE A 43 8.38 9.86 9.59
C ILE A 43 6.96 10.31 9.26
N ASP A 44 5.98 9.40 9.16
CA ASP A 44 4.59 9.77 8.88
C ASP A 44 4.06 10.80 9.89
N LEU A 45 4.38 10.58 11.18
CA LEU A 45 3.94 11.45 12.27
C LEU A 45 4.70 12.78 12.29
N ASN A 46 5.95 12.78 11.81
CA ASN A 46 6.76 13.99 11.70
C ASN A 46 6.30 14.88 10.53
N ASP A 47 5.94 14.25 9.41
CA ASP A 47 5.56 14.95 8.18
C ASP A 47 4.07 15.33 8.18
N GLY A 48 3.26 14.66 9.01
CA GLY A 48 1.85 14.97 9.23
C GLY A 48 0.89 14.28 8.25
N PHE A 49 1.38 13.29 7.51
CA PHE A 49 0.64 12.43 6.60
C PHE A 49 1.30 11.05 6.53
N ILE A 50 0.56 10.02 6.10
CA ILE A 50 1.12 8.69 5.87
C ILE A 50 1.70 8.65 4.46
N ASP A 51 3.00 8.37 4.36
CA ASP A 51 3.67 8.13 3.08
C ASP A 51 3.21 6.81 2.49
N LEU A 52 2.60 6.87 1.31
CA LEU A 52 2.23 5.69 0.52
C LEU A 52 3.07 5.67 -0.76
N SER A 53 2.93 4.59 -1.52
CA SER A 53 3.57 4.43 -2.82
C SER A 53 2.58 3.82 -3.82
N THR A 54 2.70 4.16 -5.10
CA THR A 54 2.20 3.30 -6.18
C THR A 54 3.00 1.99 -6.21
N GLY A 55 2.55 0.97 -6.97
CA GLY A 55 3.29 -0.30 -7.06
C GLY A 55 4.70 -0.11 -7.64
N ALA A 56 4.83 0.69 -8.70
CA ALA A 56 6.11 1.08 -9.29
C ALA A 56 7.05 1.77 -8.28
N GLN A 57 6.50 2.64 -7.43
CA GLN A 57 7.26 3.35 -6.40
C GLN A 57 7.64 2.43 -5.22
N ALA A 58 6.77 1.49 -4.82
CA ALA A 58 6.95 0.69 -3.61
C ALA A 58 8.27 -0.09 -3.61
N ARG A 59 8.66 -0.65 -4.76
CA ARG A 59 9.94 -1.37 -4.92
C ARG A 59 11.13 -0.44 -4.68
N ARG A 60 11.11 0.77 -5.26
CA ARG A 60 12.16 1.78 -5.07
C ARG A 60 12.19 2.29 -3.63
N THR A 61 11.03 2.51 -3.02
CA THR A 61 10.90 2.88 -1.60
C THR A 61 11.54 1.82 -0.70
N ALA A 62 11.28 0.54 -0.94
CA ALA A 62 11.89 -0.56 -0.19
C ALA A 62 13.42 -0.54 -0.28
N GLN A 63 13.97 -0.37 -1.49
CA GLN A 63 15.41 -0.33 -1.73
C GLN A 63 16.10 0.85 -1.04
N LEU A 64 15.47 2.03 -1.03
CA LEU A 64 16.09 3.24 -0.47
C LEU A 64 16.02 3.30 1.06
N TYR A 65 14.91 2.85 1.65
CA TYR A 65 14.62 3.11 3.07
C TYR A 65 14.56 1.86 3.94
N PHE A 66 14.38 0.69 3.33
CA PHE A 66 14.14 -0.56 4.05
C PHE A 66 15.18 -1.66 3.73
N ALA A 67 16.14 -1.43 2.83
CA ALA A 67 17.13 -2.45 2.45
C ALA A 67 17.79 -3.12 3.67
N GLY A 68 17.85 -4.46 3.62
CA GLY A 68 18.40 -5.28 4.72
C GLY A 68 17.52 -5.38 5.97
N GLN A 69 16.36 -4.73 6.04
CA GLN A 69 15.41 -4.86 7.15
C GLN A 69 14.44 -6.02 6.91
N ASP A 70 14.29 -6.88 7.91
CA ASP A 70 13.33 -7.98 7.90
C ASP A 70 12.03 -7.61 8.65
N ASN A 71 11.15 -8.59 8.84
CA ASN A 71 9.89 -8.42 9.58
C ASN A 71 9.00 -7.27 9.06
N LEU A 72 8.97 -7.09 7.73
CA LEU A 72 8.11 -6.11 7.08
C LEU A 72 6.90 -6.78 6.42
N VAL A 73 5.83 -6.01 6.31
CA VAL A 73 4.68 -6.32 5.46
C VAL A 73 4.45 -5.21 4.45
N LEU A 74 3.91 -5.60 3.30
CA LEU A 74 3.37 -4.74 2.28
C LEU A 74 1.85 -4.74 2.40
N VAL A 75 1.28 -3.59 2.75
CA VAL A 75 -0.16 -3.36 2.84
C VAL A 75 -0.61 -2.72 1.55
N ALA A 76 -1.54 -3.37 0.85
CA ALA A 76 -2.24 -2.79 -0.29
C ALA A 76 -3.57 -2.20 0.19
N ALA A 77 -3.84 -0.95 -0.18
CA ALA A 77 -5.07 -0.25 0.15
C ALA A 77 -5.74 0.30 -1.10
N ASP A 78 -7.07 0.32 -1.08
CA ASP A 78 -7.88 0.89 -2.13
C ASP A 78 -7.87 2.42 -2.03
N GLY A 79 -7.12 3.06 -2.93
CA GLY A 79 -7.01 4.52 -2.96
C GLY A 79 -8.33 5.24 -3.21
N ALA A 80 -9.29 4.62 -3.92
CA ALA A 80 -10.60 5.24 -4.16
C ALA A 80 -11.39 5.39 -2.84
N ARG A 81 -11.22 4.46 -1.90
CA ARG A 81 -11.88 4.49 -0.59
C ARG A 81 -11.25 5.47 0.39
N LEU A 82 -10.07 5.99 0.08
CA LEU A 82 -9.40 7.03 0.86
C LEU A 82 -9.88 8.45 0.50
N GLY A 83 -10.52 8.61 -0.66
CA GLY A 83 -11.16 9.86 -1.08
C GLY A 83 -10.22 11.08 -1.05
N ASP A 84 -10.76 12.24 -0.69
CA ASP A 84 -10.05 13.53 -0.71
C ASP A 84 -8.87 13.63 0.27
N ALA A 85 -8.75 12.69 1.21
CA ALA A 85 -7.62 12.62 2.12
C ALA A 85 -6.35 12.10 1.43
N LEU A 86 -6.49 11.34 0.33
CA LEU A 86 -5.39 10.86 -0.48
C LEU A 86 -5.02 11.91 -1.53
N LYS A 87 -3.78 12.43 -1.45
CA LYS A 87 -3.28 13.43 -2.39
C LYS A 87 -2.02 12.93 -3.07
N TYR A 88 -1.91 13.22 -4.36
CA TYR A 88 -0.72 12.91 -5.15
C TYR A 88 0.12 14.19 -5.27
N GLU A 89 1.27 14.22 -4.62
CA GLU A 89 2.11 15.42 -4.52
C GLU A 89 3.53 15.15 -5.03
N PRO A 90 4.21 16.17 -5.62
CA PRO A 90 5.55 15.99 -6.14
C PRO A 90 6.56 15.63 -5.05
N SER A 91 7.32 14.55 -5.28
CA SER A 91 8.52 14.22 -4.51
C SER A 91 9.77 14.84 -5.14
N ARG A 92 10.95 14.58 -4.56
CA ARG A 92 12.23 15.21 -4.92
C ARG A 92 12.63 15.05 -6.40
N ASP A 93 12.17 13.97 -7.04
CA ASP A 93 12.49 13.65 -8.44
C ASP A 93 11.39 14.09 -9.43
N GLY A 94 10.32 14.74 -8.95
CA GLY A 94 9.17 15.17 -9.76
C GLY A 94 8.06 14.14 -9.91
N ASP A 95 8.29 12.88 -9.52
CA ASP A 95 7.23 11.86 -9.44
C ASP A 95 6.20 12.22 -8.37
N LEU A 96 4.92 11.94 -8.65
CA LEU A 96 3.84 12.16 -7.69
C LEU A 96 3.71 10.98 -6.74
N PHE A 97 3.92 11.21 -5.45
CA PHE A 97 3.72 10.21 -4.41
C PHE A 97 2.33 10.38 -3.76
N PRO A 98 1.63 9.29 -3.46
CA PRO A 98 0.40 9.34 -2.68
C PRO A 98 0.71 9.62 -1.20
N HIS A 99 0.14 10.67 -0.66
CA HIS A 99 0.17 11.03 0.76
C HIS A 99 -1.26 10.98 1.32
N LEU A 100 -1.45 10.22 2.40
CA LEU A 100 -2.74 10.15 3.08
C LEU A 100 -2.77 11.09 4.29
N TYR A 101 -3.62 12.12 4.21
CA TYR A 101 -3.85 13.08 5.27
C TYR A 101 -4.88 12.56 6.28
N GLY A 102 -4.42 11.69 7.18
CA GLY A 102 -5.24 11.04 8.20
C GLY A 102 -4.80 9.60 8.43
N PRO A 103 -5.47 8.86 9.33
CA PRO A 103 -5.19 7.45 9.52
C PRO A 103 -5.60 6.63 8.29
N LEU A 104 -4.90 5.53 8.03
CA LEU A 104 -5.31 4.50 7.08
C LEU A 104 -6.35 3.58 7.75
N PRO A 105 -7.63 3.61 7.36
CA PRO A 105 -8.63 2.72 7.93
C PRO A 105 -8.42 1.29 7.41
N LEU A 106 -8.50 0.30 8.31
CA LEU A 106 -8.39 -1.11 7.89
C LEU A 106 -9.49 -1.52 6.92
N ALA A 107 -10.64 -0.85 6.97
CA ALA A 107 -11.72 -1.06 6.03
C ALA A 107 -11.26 -0.86 4.58
N ALA A 108 -10.31 0.06 4.30
CA ALA A 108 -9.78 0.32 2.97
C ALA A 108 -8.64 -0.63 2.53
N VAL A 109 -8.20 -1.54 3.41
CA VAL A 109 -7.13 -2.48 3.11
C VAL A 109 -7.65 -3.59 2.22
N LEU A 110 -6.94 -3.85 1.12
CA LEU A 110 -7.24 -4.91 0.17
C LEU A 110 -6.48 -6.19 0.52
N SER A 111 -5.20 -6.06 0.89
CA SER A 111 -4.39 -7.21 1.32
C SER A 111 -3.20 -6.78 2.17
N VAL A 112 -2.69 -7.73 2.94
CA VAL A 112 -1.46 -7.61 3.71
C VAL A 112 -0.59 -8.80 3.39
N ARG A 113 0.63 -8.55 2.93
CA ARG A 113 1.55 -9.61 2.50
C ARG A 113 2.90 -9.43 3.16
N ARG A 114 3.50 -10.53 3.62
CA ARG A 114 4.89 -10.50 4.09
C ARG A 114 5.79 -9.99 2.98
N LEU A 115 6.77 -9.18 3.36
CA LEU A 115 7.77 -8.63 2.46
C LEU A 115 9.15 -9.16 2.86
N PRO A 116 9.50 -10.40 2.46
CA PRO A 116 10.74 -11.04 2.89
C PRO A 116 11.96 -10.46 2.15
N LEU A 117 13.13 -10.53 2.79
CA LEU A 117 14.41 -10.21 2.17
C LEU A 117 14.90 -11.33 1.25
N GLY A 118 15.34 -10.95 0.06
CA GLY A 118 16.15 -11.75 -0.84
C GLY A 118 17.61 -11.84 -0.39
N ARG A 119 18.35 -12.74 -1.03
CA ARG A 119 19.79 -12.95 -0.73
C ARG A 119 20.68 -11.76 -1.11
N ASP A 120 20.18 -10.88 -1.95
CA ASP A 120 20.84 -9.65 -2.40
C ASP A 120 20.57 -8.46 -1.47
N GLY A 121 19.80 -8.65 -0.39
CA GLY A 121 19.44 -7.60 0.55
C GLY A 121 18.23 -6.76 0.13
N ASN A 122 17.63 -7.05 -1.03
CA ASN A 122 16.40 -6.41 -1.50
C ASN A 122 15.17 -7.24 -1.15
N HIS A 123 14.02 -6.60 -0.98
CA HIS A 123 12.79 -7.33 -0.72
C HIS A 123 12.22 -8.04 -1.95
N ILE A 124 11.66 -9.22 -1.72
CA ILE A 124 10.94 -9.99 -2.73
C ILE A 124 9.50 -9.51 -2.74
N PHE A 125 9.12 -8.79 -3.80
CA PHE A 125 7.76 -8.32 -4.01
C PHE A 125 6.92 -9.37 -4.75
N PRO A 126 5.62 -9.45 -4.46
CA PRO A 126 4.68 -10.19 -5.29
C PRO A 126 4.64 -9.68 -6.74
N ASP A 127 4.32 -10.57 -7.68
CA ASP A 127 4.38 -10.29 -9.13
C ASP A 127 3.31 -9.29 -9.60
N ASP A 128 2.20 -9.20 -8.87
CA ASP A 128 1.07 -8.28 -9.10
C ASP A 128 1.31 -6.85 -8.58
N VAL A 129 2.46 -6.59 -7.93
CA VAL A 129 2.85 -5.22 -7.52
C VAL A 129 3.66 -4.58 -8.65
N THR A 130 2.99 -3.78 -9.49
CA THR A 130 3.55 -3.12 -10.68
C THR A 130 3.56 -1.61 -10.61
#